data_AF-A0A521Z0L5-F1
#
_entry.id   AF-A0A521Z0L5-F1
#
_cell.length_a   1.000
_cell.length_b   1.000
_cell.length_c   1.000
_cell.angle_alpha   90.00
_cell.angle_beta   90.00
_cell.angle_gamma   90.00
#
_symmetry.space_group_name_H-M   'P 1'
#
loop_
_entity.id
_entity.type
_entity.pdbx_description
1 polymer ?
#
loop_
_entity_poly.entity_id
_entity_poly.type
_entity_poly.pdbx_seq_one_letter_code
_entity_poly.pdbx_strand_id
1 'polypeptide(L)'
;MRLIALIEYAAVIIGVVGVIAGKFFALHKGFEFGVFMIGAGIALGGIEGLATRRMAFRTSDDAYEVYAGAPAIIVALMALLVGAATIAAAYLLNDGLWHSTVNDLTRRPAPLLIGAGLLVTGIGALMMLNPQARRGWAWMLFIYVPRWLVGLILVTAGLAGIALGVWEWLDPQKFDRLVSLLPSAGDATRAVRRLYRPG
;
A
#
# COMPACT_ATOMS: atom_id res chain seq x y z
N MET A 1 -23.28 7.23 15.79
CA MET A 1 -22.18 7.18 14.80
C MET A 1 -21.45 8.51 14.80
N ARG A 2 -20.12 8.52 14.72
CA ARG A 2 -19.35 9.77 14.62
C ARG A 2 -19.51 10.38 13.23
N LEU A 3 -19.68 11.69 13.17
CA LEU A 3 -19.90 12.43 11.92
C LEU A 3 -18.75 12.24 10.92
N ILE A 4 -17.51 12.20 11.41
CA ILE A 4 -16.30 12.01 10.59
C ILE A 4 -16.29 10.63 9.92
N ALA A 5 -16.49 9.55 10.69
CA ALA A 5 -16.57 8.20 10.14
C ALA A 5 -17.71 8.07 9.12
N LEU A 6 -18.86 8.72 9.36
CA LEU A 6 -19.96 8.76 8.38
C LEU A 6 -19.51 9.42 7.06
N ILE A 7 -18.77 10.54 7.13
CA ILE A 7 -18.23 11.23 5.96
C ILE A 7 -17.22 10.34 5.23
N GLU A 8 -16.33 9.65 5.93
CA GLU A 8 -15.37 8.71 5.34
C GLU A 8 -16.07 7.59 4.58
N TYR A 9 -17.03 6.91 5.21
CA TYR A 9 -17.82 5.86 4.57
C TYR A 9 -18.64 6.39 3.39
N ALA A 10 -19.29 7.55 3.57
CA ALA A 10 -20.05 8.17 2.49
C ALA A 10 -19.16 8.52 1.30
N ALA A 11 -17.97 9.09 1.54
CA ALA A 11 -17.02 9.42 0.47
C ALA A 11 -16.60 8.18 -0.32
N VAL A 12 -16.26 7.08 0.36
CA VAL A 12 -15.89 5.83 -0.29
C VAL A 12 -17.07 5.23 -1.06
N ILE A 13 -18.27 5.18 -0.47
CA ILE A 13 -19.47 4.64 -1.13
C ILE A 13 -19.83 5.46 -2.36
N ILE A 14 -19.90 6.78 -2.24
CA ILE A 14 -20.17 7.70 -3.36
C ILE A 14 -19.10 7.52 -4.44
N GLY A 15 -17.83 7.38 -4.06
CA GLY A 15 -16.75 7.14 -4.99
C GLY A 15 -16.90 5.82 -5.76
N VAL A 16 -17.22 4.72 -5.07
CA VAL A 16 -17.47 3.41 -5.69
C VAL A 16 -18.67 3.49 -6.64
N VAL A 17 -19.78 4.12 -6.23
CA VAL A 17 -20.94 4.33 -7.09
C VAL A 17 -20.57 5.16 -8.31
N GLY A 18 -19.78 6.23 -8.15
CA GLY A 18 -19.28 7.07 -9.23
C GLY A 18 -18.40 6.31 -10.23
N VAL A 19 -17.49 5.45 -9.75
CA VAL A 19 -16.67 4.58 -10.60
C VAL A 19 -17.53 3.61 -11.41
N ILE A 20 -18.49 2.95 -10.75
CA ILE A 20 -19.39 1.99 -11.41
C ILE A 20 -20.26 2.72 -12.44
N ALA A 21 -20.93 3.79 -12.05
CA ALA A 21 -21.79 4.57 -12.93
C ALA A 21 -20.99 5.19 -14.10
N GLY A 22 -19.81 5.76 -13.84
CA GLY A 22 -18.93 6.30 -14.87
C GLY A 22 -18.52 5.26 -15.89
N LYS A 23 -18.22 4.03 -15.44
CA LYS A 23 -17.93 2.91 -16.34
C LYS A 23 -19.14 2.44 -17.14
N PHE A 24 -20.31 2.34 -16.52
CA PHE A 24 -21.54 1.88 -17.16
C PHE A 24 -22.12 2.89 -18.17
N PHE A 25 -22.08 4.18 -17.84
CA PHE A 25 -22.63 5.26 -18.68
C PHE A 25 -21.57 5.94 -19.57
N ALA A 26 -20.35 5.39 -19.65
CA ALA A 26 -19.21 5.96 -20.37
C ALA A 26 -18.88 7.43 -20.00
N LEU A 27 -19.22 7.83 -18.78
CA LEU A 27 -19.02 9.17 -18.26
C LEU A 27 -17.63 9.28 -17.62
N HIS A 28 -16.64 9.64 -18.44
CA HIS A 28 -15.22 9.72 -18.03
C HIS A 28 -15.01 10.57 -16.77
N LYS A 29 -15.61 11.76 -16.71
CA LYS A 29 -15.57 12.63 -15.53
C LYS A 29 -16.18 11.99 -14.27
N GLY A 30 -17.20 11.15 -14.43
CA GLY A 30 -17.83 10.43 -13.32
C GLY A 30 -16.92 9.35 -12.74
N PHE A 31 -16.15 8.68 -13.60
CA PHE A 31 -15.16 7.70 -13.18
C PHE A 31 -14.01 8.36 -12.41
N GLU A 32 -13.41 9.42 -12.95
CA GLU A 32 -12.30 10.16 -12.33
C GLU A 32 -12.69 10.75 -10.98
N PHE A 33 -13.87 11.39 -10.91
CA PHE A 33 -14.42 11.89 -9.66
C PHE A 33 -14.64 10.76 -8.65
N GLY A 34 -15.10 9.59 -9.10
CA GLY A 34 -15.25 8.42 -8.25
C GLY A 34 -13.93 7.96 -7.63
N VAL A 35 -12.86 7.88 -8.42
CA VAL A 35 -11.51 7.54 -7.95
C VAL A 35 -11.01 8.59 -6.94
N PHE A 36 -11.22 9.88 -7.23
CA PHE A 36 -10.87 10.96 -6.31
C PHE A 36 -11.59 10.82 -4.96
N MET A 37 -12.91 10.57 -4.96
CA MET A 37 -13.70 10.44 -3.74
C MET A 37 -13.28 9.25 -2.87
N ILE A 38 -12.90 8.12 -3.50
CA ILE A 38 -12.32 6.98 -2.77
C ILE A 38 -11.01 7.40 -2.10
N GLY A 39 -10.11 8.04 -2.85
CA GLY A 39 -8.82 8.49 -2.31
C GLY A 39 -8.97 9.53 -1.19
N ALA A 40 -9.89 10.48 -1.35
CA ALA A 40 -10.22 11.48 -0.34
C ALA A 40 -10.76 10.84 0.94
N GLY A 41 -11.66 9.86 0.83
CA GLY A 41 -12.17 9.12 1.99
C GLY A 41 -11.08 8.37 2.75
N ILE A 42 -10.18 7.68 2.02
CA ILE A 42 -9.04 6.97 2.61
C ILE A 42 -8.06 7.95 3.28
N ALA A 43 -7.76 9.07 2.62
CA ALA A 43 -6.86 10.10 3.16
C ALA A 43 -7.45 10.75 4.42
N LEU A 44 -8.75 11.07 4.43
CA LEU A 44 -9.44 11.59 5.61
C LEU A 44 -9.35 10.62 6.79
N GLY A 45 -9.58 9.33 6.55
CA GLY A 45 -9.36 8.29 7.56
C GLY A 45 -7.92 8.27 8.07
N GLY A 46 -6.93 8.37 7.18
CA GLY A 46 -5.53 8.50 7.59
C GLY A 46 -5.26 9.73 8.46
N ILE A 47 -5.81 10.90 8.13
CA ILE A 47 -5.66 12.13 8.94
C ILE A 47 -6.32 11.94 10.32
N GLU A 48 -7.54 11.41 10.36
CA GLU A 48 -8.23 11.13 11.61
C GLU A 48 -7.42 10.18 12.49
N GLY A 49 -6.90 9.10 11.90
CA GLY A 49 -6.12 8.10 12.62
C GLY A 49 -4.82 8.65 13.22
N LEU A 50 -4.17 9.60 12.52
CA LEU A 50 -3.01 10.32 13.06
C LEU A 50 -3.39 11.24 14.22
N ALA A 51 -4.45 12.04 14.04
CA ALA A 51 -4.87 13.02 15.04
C ALA A 51 -5.36 12.35 16.33
N THR A 52 -6.11 11.26 16.19
CA THR A 52 -6.75 10.55 17.32
C THR A 52 -5.90 9.41 17.87
N ARG A 53 -4.87 8.95 17.14
CA ARG A 53 -4.08 7.74 17.42
C ARG A 53 -4.95 6.49 17.61
N ARG A 54 -6.07 6.44 16.89
CA ARG A 54 -7.03 5.33 16.86
C ARG A 54 -7.24 4.89 15.41
N MET A 55 -7.71 3.67 15.18
CA MET A 55 -8.00 3.23 13.81
C MET A 55 -9.16 4.03 13.22
N ALA A 56 -9.00 4.44 11.95
CA ALA A 56 -10.02 5.10 11.13
C ALA A 56 -11.13 4.13 10.68
N PHE A 57 -12.20 4.63 10.06
CA PHE A 57 -13.36 3.82 9.65
C PHE A 57 -13.98 3.05 10.82
N ARG A 58 -14.19 3.75 11.93
CA ARG A 58 -14.70 3.13 13.15
C ARG A 58 -16.19 3.39 13.35
N THR A 59 -16.96 2.33 13.52
CA THR A 59 -18.41 2.42 13.73
C THR A 59 -18.83 2.86 15.14
N SER A 60 -18.04 2.53 16.17
CA SER A 60 -18.28 2.90 17.59
C SER A 60 -16.99 3.24 18.36
N ASP A 61 -17.06 4.06 19.40
CA ASP A 61 -15.86 4.53 20.10
C ASP A 61 -15.08 3.46 20.89
N ASP A 62 -15.71 2.31 21.12
CA ASP A 62 -15.11 1.17 21.82
C ASP A 62 -14.51 0.14 20.84
N ALA A 63 -14.83 0.25 19.55
CA ALA A 63 -14.25 -0.64 18.56
C ALA A 63 -12.74 -0.40 18.42
N TYR A 64 -11.96 -1.47 18.32
CA TYR A 64 -10.52 -1.42 18.10
C TYR A 64 -9.69 -0.65 19.15
N GLU A 65 -10.15 -0.51 20.41
CA GLU A 65 -9.31 0.07 21.48
C GLU A 65 -7.96 -0.65 21.64
N VAL A 66 -7.97 -1.96 21.42
CA VAL A 66 -6.79 -2.83 21.39
C VAL A 66 -5.73 -2.38 20.37
N TYR A 67 -6.14 -1.64 19.33
CA TYR A 67 -5.26 -1.15 18.26
C TYR A 67 -4.93 0.35 18.36
N ALA A 68 -5.20 0.99 19.50
CA ALA A 68 -4.81 2.37 19.73
C ALA A 68 -3.28 2.54 19.85
N GLY A 69 -2.79 3.75 19.57
CA GLY A 69 -1.38 4.12 19.72
C GLY A 69 -0.54 3.85 18.47
N ALA A 70 0.61 3.19 18.64
CA ALA A 70 1.58 2.99 17.55
C ALA A 70 1.02 2.24 16.34
N PRO A 71 0.22 1.15 16.49
CA PRO A 71 -0.39 0.48 15.34
C PRO A 71 -1.35 1.38 14.55
N ALA A 72 -2.16 2.18 15.25
CA ALA A 72 -3.05 3.14 14.61
C ALA A 72 -2.29 4.20 13.79
N ILE A 73 -1.18 4.73 14.31
CA ILE A 73 -0.34 5.70 13.59
C ILE A 73 0.24 5.09 12.31
N ILE A 74 0.73 3.85 12.37
CA ILE A 74 1.30 3.18 11.19
C ILE A 74 0.23 2.96 10.13
N VAL A 75 -0.94 2.45 10.52
CA VAL A 75 -2.08 2.27 9.59
C VAL A 75 -2.53 3.61 9.01
N ALA A 76 -2.56 4.66 9.82
CA ALA A 76 -2.94 6.00 9.40
C ALA A 76 -1.96 6.59 8.36
N LEU A 77 -0.65 6.40 8.55
CA LEU A 77 0.37 6.77 7.56
C LEU A 77 0.23 5.97 6.25
N MET A 78 -0.01 4.67 6.35
CA MET A 78 -0.24 3.83 5.18
C MET A 78 -1.51 4.26 4.42
N ALA A 79 -2.59 4.56 5.14
CA ALA A 79 -3.83 5.07 4.57
C ALA A 79 -3.59 6.42 3.87
N LEU A 80 -2.84 7.34 4.48
CA LEU A 80 -2.47 8.60 3.83
C LEU A 80 -1.69 8.40 2.54
N LEU A 81 -0.70 7.49 2.53
CA LEU A 81 0.07 7.20 1.33
C LEU A 81 -0.83 6.65 0.20
N VAL A 82 -1.73 5.71 0.53
CA VAL A 82 -2.66 5.13 -0.44
C VAL A 82 -3.69 6.17 -0.92
N GLY A 83 -4.23 6.98 0.00
CA GLY A 83 -5.16 8.07 -0.30
C GLY A 83 -4.54 9.13 -1.21
N ALA A 84 -3.30 9.55 -0.92
CA ALA A 84 -2.56 10.48 -1.77
C ALA A 84 -2.28 9.90 -3.16
N ALA A 85 -1.86 8.64 -3.25
CA ALA A 85 -1.61 7.98 -4.52
C ALA A 85 -2.88 7.83 -5.38
N THR A 86 -4.01 7.54 -4.75
CA THR A 86 -5.31 7.42 -5.44
C THR A 86 -5.84 8.78 -5.90
N ILE A 87 -5.69 9.84 -5.08
CA ILE A 87 -5.99 11.21 -5.50
C ILE A 87 -5.10 11.62 -6.68
N ALA A 88 -3.79 11.37 -6.62
CA ALA A 88 -2.87 11.66 -7.71
C ALA A 88 -3.26 10.90 -9.00
N ALA A 89 -3.65 9.63 -8.89
CA ALA A 89 -4.16 8.85 -10.02
C ALA A 89 -5.41 9.49 -10.65
N ALA A 90 -6.34 10.01 -9.85
CA ALA A 90 -7.52 10.70 -10.36
C ALA A 90 -7.16 11.96 -11.17
N TYR A 91 -6.21 12.77 -10.69
CA TYR A 91 -5.70 13.93 -11.44
C TYR A 91 -5.02 13.53 -12.74
N LEU A 92 -4.16 12.50 -12.70
CA LEU A 92 -3.48 12.00 -13.90
C LEU A 92 -4.46 11.44 -14.95
N LEU A 93 -5.57 10.86 -14.51
CA LEU A 93 -6.65 10.41 -15.41
C LEU A 93 -7.37 11.59 -16.04
N ASN A 94 -7.77 12.59 -15.24
CA ASN A 94 -8.43 13.80 -15.71
C ASN A 94 -7.58 14.60 -16.71
N ASP A 95 -6.26 14.65 -16.50
CA ASP A 95 -5.34 15.38 -17.37
C ASP A 95 -4.90 14.55 -18.60
N GLY A 96 -5.36 13.30 -18.72
CA GLY A 96 -4.96 12.38 -19.80
C GLY A 96 -3.51 11.90 -19.72
N LEU A 97 -2.80 12.19 -18.63
CA LEU A 97 -1.38 11.89 -18.43
C LEU A 97 -1.13 10.49 -17.85
N TRP A 98 -2.18 9.74 -17.52
CA TRP A 98 -2.09 8.40 -16.92
C TRP A 98 -1.15 7.47 -17.68
N HIS A 99 -1.31 7.38 -19.01
CA HIS A 99 -0.52 6.45 -19.84
C HIS A 99 0.96 6.85 -19.88
N SER A 100 1.26 8.14 -20.01
CA SER A 100 2.65 8.65 -19.97
C SER A 100 3.27 8.36 -18.61
N THR A 101 2.55 8.67 -17.53
CA THR A 101 3.05 8.51 -16.17
C THR A 101 3.31 7.05 -15.83
N VAL A 102 2.41 6.14 -16.21
CA VAL A 102 2.62 4.69 -16.03
C VAL A 102 3.84 4.21 -16.81
N ASN A 103 4.02 4.68 -18.05
CA ASN A 103 5.19 4.36 -18.87
C ASN A 103 6.50 4.95 -18.30
N ASP A 104 6.43 6.11 -17.65
CA ASP A 104 7.57 6.71 -16.96
C ASP A 104 7.89 5.96 -15.67
N LEU A 105 6.88 5.52 -14.91
CA LEU A 105 7.04 4.70 -13.71
C LEU A 105 7.58 3.29 -14.03
N THR A 106 7.23 2.71 -15.18
CA THR A 106 7.83 1.42 -15.60
C THR A 106 9.28 1.58 -16.04
N ARG A 107 9.67 2.74 -16.54
CA ARG A 107 11.07 3.06 -16.87
C ARG A 107 11.88 3.46 -15.64
N ARG A 108 11.26 4.14 -14.67
CA ARG A 108 11.88 4.61 -13.44
C ARG A 108 11.04 4.22 -12.23
N PRO A 109 11.14 2.96 -11.76
CA PRO A 109 10.33 2.46 -10.66
C PRO A 109 10.65 3.08 -9.29
N ALA A 110 11.63 3.98 -9.16
CA ALA A 110 12.02 4.60 -7.89
C ALA A 110 10.84 5.05 -7.00
N PRO A 111 9.85 5.84 -7.48
CA PRO A 111 8.73 6.26 -6.62
C PRO A 111 7.85 5.09 -6.16
N LEU A 112 7.67 4.09 -7.03
CA LEU A 112 6.93 2.87 -6.70
C LEU A 112 7.67 2.03 -5.66
N LEU A 113 8.98 1.87 -5.80
CA LEU A 113 9.82 1.12 -4.86
C LEU A 113 9.81 1.76 -3.47
N ILE A 114 9.90 3.09 -3.40
CA ILE A 114 9.83 3.83 -2.14
C ILE A 114 8.44 3.67 -1.51
N GLY A 115 7.37 3.92 -2.27
CA GLY A 115 6.00 3.81 -1.77
C GLY A 115 5.65 2.39 -1.31
N ALA A 116 5.93 1.39 -2.14
CA ALA A 116 5.71 -0.01 -1.80
C ALA A 116 6.58 -0.45 -0.62
N GLY A 117 7.85 -0.03 -0.58
CA GLY A 117 8.76 -0.31 0.53
C GLY A 117 8.27 0.28 1.85
N LEU A 118 7.70 1.49 1.86
CA LEU A 118 7.07 2.09 3.03
C LEU A 118 5.86 1.29 3.50
N LEU A 119 4.98 0.87 2.59
CA LEU A 119 3.81 0.04 2.93
C LEU A 119 4.24 -1.31 3.50
N VAL A 120 5.20 -1.99 2.86
CA VAL A 120 5.73 -3.29 3.30
C VAL A 120 6.39 -3.17 4.68
N THR A 121 7.15 -2.10 4.90
CA THR A 121 7.76 -1.80 6.20
C THR A 121 6.69 -1.58 7.28
N GLY A 122 5.63 -0.83 6.95
CA GLY A 122 4.48 -0.63 7.84
C GLY A 122 3.79 -1.95 8.21
N ILE A 123 3.56 -2.83 7.23
CA ILE A 123 2.99 -4.17 7.48
C ILE A 123 3.90 -4.99 8.39
N GLY A 124 5.21 -5.02 8.12
CA GLY A 124 6.17 -5.73 8.95
C GLY A 124 6.20 -5.20 10.39
N ALA A 125 6.17 -3.88 10.57
CA ALA A 125 6.09 -3.24 11.88
C ALA A 125 4.78 -3.60 12.62
N LEU A 126 3.63 -3.60 11.93
CA LEU A 126 2.36 -4.06 12.49
C LEU A 126 2.37 -5.55 12.87
N MET A 127 3.12 -6.38 12.14
CA MET A 127 3.30 -7.77 12.51
C MET A 127 4.06 -7.93 13.84
N MET A 128 5.02 -7.03 14.12
CA MET A 128 5.84 -7.07 15.32
C MET A 128 5.15 -6.42 16.54
N LEU A 129 4.36 -5.37 16.33
CA LEU A 129 3.60 -4.67 17.36
C LEU A 129 2.34 -5.47 17.74
N ASN A 130 2.51 -6.50 18.56
CA ASN A 130 1.41 -7.34 19.02
C ASN A 130 0.50 -6.60 20.02
N PRO A 131 -0.79 -6.38 19.72
CA PRO A 131 -1.74 -5.83 20.68
C PRO A 131 -2.55 -6.92 21.43
N GLN A 132 -2.42 -8.21 21.09
CA GLN A 132 -3.22 -9.28 21.69
C GLN A 132 -2.45 -10.02 22.78
N ALA A 133 -2.78 -9.62 24.01
CA ALA A 133 -2.33 -10.20 25.28
C ALA A 133 -2.90 -11.61 25.53
N ARG A 134 -2.53 -12.61 24.73
CA ARG A 134 -2.75 -14.02 25.11
C ARG A 134 -1.46 -14.61 25.65
N ARG A 135 -1.48 -14.89 26.96
CA ARG A 135 -0.34 -15.34 27.77
C ARG A 135 -0.31 -16.86 27.82
N GLY A 136 0.49 -17.47 26.95
CA GLY A 136 0.79 -18.90 26.98
C GLY A 136 2.12 -19.18 26.27
N TRP A 137 3.02 -19.92 26.92
CA TRP A 137 4.36 -20.23 26.39
C TRP A 137 4.31 -20.93 25.03
N ALA A 138 3.36 -21.85 24.82
CA ALA A 138 3.16 -22.52 23.54
C ALA A 138 2.71 -21.54 22.43
N TRP A 139 1.87 -20.57 22.76
CA TRP A 139 1.38 -19.56 21.81
C TRP A 139 2.50 -18.56 21.43
N MET A 140 3.33 -18.21 22.41
CA MET A 140 4.51 -17.38 22.20
C MET A 140 5.55 -18.08 21.30
N LEU A 141 5.78 -19.38 21.46
CA LEU A 141 6.75 -20.08 20.61
C LEU A 141 6.21 -20.36 19.19
N PHE A 142 4.97 -20.84 19.06
CA PHE A 142 4.45 -21.31 17.77
C PHE A 142 3.87 -20.21 16.88
N ILE A 143 3.40 -19.10 17.44
CA ILE A 143 2.73 -18.05 16.65
C ILE A 143 3.50 -16.74 16.69
N TYR A 144 4.02 -16.36 17.86
CA TYR A 144 4.70 -15.07 18.01
C TYR A 144 6.09 -15.06 17.34
N VAL A 145 6.93 -16.09 17.55
CA VAL A 145 8.27 -16.13 16.95
C VAL A 145 8.23 -16.16 15.40
N PRO A 146 7.45 -17.03 14.74
CA PRO A 146 7.38 -17.02 13.27
C PRO A 146 6.82 -15.71 12.73
N ARG A 147 5.78 -15.15 13.36
CA ARG A 147 5.20 -13.87 12.96
C ARG A 147 6.21 -12.72 13.08
N TRP A 148 6.98 -12.70 14.16
CA TRP A 148 7.99 -11.67 14.39
C TRP A 148 9.15 -11.79 13.38
N LEU A 149 9.58 -13.02 13.07
CA LEU A 149 10.56 -13.27 12.00
C LEU A 149 10.03 -12.81 10.63
N VAL A 150 8.78 -13.15 10.29
CA VAL A 150 8.14 -12.67 9.06
C VAL A 150 8.07 -11.14 9.04
N GLY A 151 7.69 -10.52 10.17
CA GLY A 151 7.69 -9.07 10.33
C GLY A 151 9.06 -8.45 10.09
N LEU A 152 10.13 -9.04 10.64
CA LEU A 152 11.51 -8.59 10.44
C LEU A 152 11.96 -8.75 8.98
N ILE A 153 11.62 -9.87 8.35
CA ILE A 153 11.88 -10.09 6.91
C ILE A 153 11.16 -9.03 6.08
N LEU A 154 9.90 -8.71 6.40
CA LEU A 154 9.14 -7.66 5.71
C LEU A 154 9.76 -6.28 5.92
N VAL A 155 10.13 -5.92 7.15
CA VAL A 155 10.80 -4.63 7.43
C VAL A 155 12.11 -4.51 6.67
N THR A 156 12.94 -5.55 6.70
CA THR A 156 14.23 -5.55 5.99
C THR A 156 14.04 -5.50 4.48
N ALA A 157 13.07 -6.25 3.93
CA ALA A 157 12.72 -6.19 2.51
C ALA A 157 12.17 -4.82 2.10
N GLY A 158 11.31 -4.22 2.93
CA GLY A 158 10.76 -2.89 2.70
C GLY A 158 11.83 -1.80 2.70
N LEU A 159 12.74 -1.83 3.69
CA LEU A 159 13.88 -0.92 3.75
C LEU A 159 14.84 -1.12 2.58
N ALA A 160 15.10 -2.35 2.17
CA ALA A 160 15.89 -2.63 0.97
C ALA A 160 15.22 -2.07 -0.29
N GLY A 161 13.90 -2.20 -0.42
CA GLY A 161 13.12 -1.60 -1.50
C GLY A 161 13.23 -0.07 -1.53
N ILE A 162 13.12 0.59 -0.37
CA ILE A 162 13.33 2.04 -0.25
C ILE A 162 14.76 2.41 -0.66
N ALA A 163 15.77 1.70 -0.15
CA ALA A 163 17.16 1.95 -0.48
C ALA A 163 17.45 1.79 -1.99
N LEU A 164 16.87 0.77 -2.62
CA LEU A 164 16.96 0.58 -4.08
C LEU A 164 16.28 1.73 -4.84
N GLY A 165 15.08 2.15 -4.42
CA GLY A 165 14.39 3.27 -5.06
C GLY A 165 15.12 4.60 -4.88
N VAL A 166 15.69 4.87 -3.70
CA VAL A 166 16.54 6.04 -3.45
C VAL A 166 17.82 5.99 -4.28
N TRP A 167 18.45 4.83 -4.39
CA TRP A 167 19.65 4.67 -5.20
C TRP A 167 19.37 4.91 -6.68
N GLU A 168 18.29 4.35 -7.23
CA GLU A 168 17.86 4.61 -8.61
C GLU A 168 17.61 6.10 -8.86
N TRP A 169 17.02 6.81 -7.89
CA TRP A 169 16.82 8.26 -7.98
C TRP A 169 18.14 9.04 -8.06
N LEU A 170 19.12 8.67 -7.22
CA LEU A 170 20.40 9.38 -7.14
C LEU A 170 21.35 9.05 -8.30
N ASP A 171 21.45 7.77 -8.70
CA ASP A 171 22.42 7.25 -9.68
C ASP A 171 21.75 6.26 -10.66
N PRO A 172 20.85 6.72 -11.55
CA PRO A 172 20.07 5.83 -12.43
C PRO A 172 20.95 4.96 -13.35
N GLN A 173 22.07 5.50 -13.85
CA GLN A 173 22.98 4.78 -14.76
C GLN A 173 23.67 3.56 -14.10
N LYS A 174 23.93 3.61 -12.79
CA LYS A 174 24.55 2.50 -12.06
C LYS A 174 23.51 1.44 -11.72
N PHE A 175 22.29 1.88 -11.40
CA PHE A 175 21.16 1.01 -11.16
C PHE A 175 20.81 0.19 -12.41
N ASP A 176 20.73 0.82 -13.59
CA ASP A 176 20.45 0.15 -14.86
C ASP A 176 21.49 -0.96 -15.17
N ARG A 177 22.77 -0.70 -14.90
CA ARG A 177 23.82 -1.73 -15.03
C ARG A 177 23.60 -2.89 -14.08
N LEU A 178 23.28 -2.64 -12.82
CA LEU A 178 23.01 -3.69 -11.84
C LEU A 178 21.80 -4.54 -12.26
N VAL A 179 20.70 -3.92 -12.70
CA VAL A 179 19.51 -4.61 -13.18
C VAL A 179 19.81 -5.45 -14.42
N SER A 180 20.63 -4.95 -15.34
CA SER A 180 21.05 -5.70 -16.53
C SER A 180 21.90 -6.94 -16.23
N LEU A 181 22.51 -7.02 -15.04
CA LEU A 181 23.30 -8.17 -14.59
C LEU A 181 22.44 -9.22 -13.87
N LEU A 182 21.22 -8.88 -13.46
CA LEU A 182 20.32 -9.82 -12.81
C LEU A 182 19.69 -10.74 -13.86
N PRO A 183 19.58 -12.05 -13.60
CA PRO A 183 18.86 -12.95 -14.49
C PRO A 183 17.43 -12.46 -14.67
N SER A 184 17.02 -12.25 -15.91
CA SER A 184 15.64 -11.92 -16.23
C SER A 184 14.73 -13.01 -15.66
N ALA A 185 13.60 -12.66 -15.04
CA ALA A 185 12.61 -13.65 -14.57
C ALA A 185 12.18 -14.64 -15.69
N GLY A 186 12.31 -14.21 -16.96
CA GLY A 186 12.09 -15.02 -18.16
C GLY A 186 13.17 -16.09 -18.45
N ASP A 187 14.34 -16.01 -17.82
CA ASP A 187 15.44 -16.99 -17.99
C ASP A 187 15.33 -18.11 -16.96
N ALA A 188 14.92 -17.80 -15.73
CA ALA A 188 14.60 -18.81 -14.72
C ALA A 188 13.40 -19.68 -15.14
N THR A 189 12.34 -19.07 -15.70
CA THR A 189 11.18 -19.80 -16.22
C THR A 189 11.50 -20.60 -17.49
N ARG A 190 12.38 -20.11 -18.37
CA ARG A 190 12.86 -20.89 -19.53
C ARG A 190 13.75 -22.05 -19.12
N ALA A 191 14.58 -21.90 -18.09
CA ALA A 191 15.40 -22.98 -17.54
C ALA A 191 14.53 -24.10 -16.95
N VAL A 192 13.51 -23.75 -16.15
CA VAL A 192 12.55 -24.73 -15.60
C VAL A 192 11.72 -25.41 -16.69
N ARG A 193 11.29 -24.66 -17.73
CA ARG A 193 10.52 -25.24 -18.86
C ARG A 193 11.36 -26.19 -19.72
N ARG A 194 12.68 -26.01 -19.81
CA ARG A 194 13.59 -26.97 -20.47
C ARG A 194 13.76 -28.26 -19.66
N LEU A 195 13.75 -28.18 -18.34
CA LEU A 195 13.83 -29.33 -17.43
C LEU A 195 12.56 -30.20 -17.43
N TYR A 196 11.41 -29.64 -17.80
CA TYR A 196 10.11 -30.34 -17.79
C TYR A 196 9.60 -30.77 -19.18
N ARG A 197 10.45 -30.78 -20.20
CA ARG A 197 10.08 -31.29 -21.53
C ARG A 197 10.35 -32.81 -21.57
N PRO A 198 9.34 -33.68 -21.52
CA PRO A 198 9.57 -35.11 -21.77
C PRO A 198 10.06 -35.26 -23.22
N GLY A 199 11.15 -36.00 -23.38
CA GLY A 199 11.68 -36.40 -24.69
C GLY A 199 10.78 -37.40 -25.39
#